data_AF-A0AAU7ELD9-F1
#
_entry.id   AF-A0AAU7ELD9-F1
#
_cell.length_a   1.000
_cell.length_b   1.000
_cell.length_c   1.000
_cell.angle_alpha   90.00
_cell.angle_beta   90.00
_cell.angle_gamma   90.00
#
_symmetry.space_group_name_H-M   'P 1'
#
loop_
_entity.id
_entity.type
_entity.pdbx_description
1 polymer ?
#
loop_
_entity_poly.entity_id
_entity_poly.type
_entity_poly.pdbx_seq_one_letter_code
_entity_poly.pdbx_strand_id
1 'polypeptide(L)'
;MKNSIQFFITIVVFFTVLGCREKHAEISTETQKQIIDSLINNPPQGMVWIPDGTFLQGAVPQDKMAMKHEKPQHSVTVDGYFMDITEVTNAQFSKFIEETRYVTTAERKIDWEEMKKQLPAGTTKPHDSIMQPGSLMFKKTKESVPNLYDFSQWWRWVIGVNWKHPSGPDTNLEGKENHPVVHISYEDAEAYCIWAGRRLPTEAEWEYAARGANNNTIFFWGDEQDKLSKKANSWEGEFPVHNTLKDGFERTAPVKTYPANGFGLYDMAGNVWEFTTDWYNVNYYDELIAKKEKAINPKGADKGYNPNNPYLQEKIIKGGSFLCSDSYCASYRVSSRMGTSIDSSAEHVGFRTVATPEMLINKD
;
A
#
# COMPACT_ATOMS: atom_id res chain seq x y z
N MET A 1 -26.00 65.35 61.18
CA MET A 1 -25.07 64.97 62.27
C MET A 1 -24.64 63.53 62.05
N LYS A 2 -23.31 63.32 62.10
CA LYS A 2 -22.55 62.06 62.07
C LYS A 2 -22.37 61.35 60.71
N ASN A 3 -21.19 61.65 60.16
CA ASN A 3 -20.39 60.93 59.18
C ASN A 3 -20.31 59.41 59.41
N SER A 4 -20.20 58.65 58.33
CA SER A 4 -19.01 57.81 58.13
C SER A 4 -18.88 57.43 56.65
N ILE A 5 -17.69 57.73 56.10
CA ILE A 5 -17.27 57.47 54.73
C ILE A 5 -16.57 56.11 54.72
N GLN A 6 -16.97 55.21 53.81
CA GLN A 6 -16.30 53.91 53.65
C GLN A 6 -15.76 53.81 52.21
N PHE A 7 -14.45 53.99 52.09
CA PHE A 7 -13.70 53.80 50.83
C PHE A 7 -13.56 52.31 50.55
N PHE A 8 -14.07 51.85 49.40
CA PHE A 8 -13.74 50.53 48.85
C PHE A 8 -12.49 50.68 47.96
N ILE A 9 -11.38 50.06 48.36
CA ILE A 9 -10.16 49.95 47.56
C ILE A 9 -10.25 48.63 46.78
N THR A 10 -10.41 48.71 45.46
CA THR A 10 -10.33 47.56 44.56
C THR A 10 -8.86 47.25 44.26
N ILE A 11 -8.35 46.12 44.76
CA ILE A 11 -7.02 45.62 44.41
C ILE A 11 -7.15 44.80 43.11
N VAL A 12 -6.59 45.31 42.02
CA VAL A 12 -6.42 44.58 40.76
C VAL A 12 -5.07 43.85 40.81
N VAL A 13 -5.10 42.53 40.91
CA VAL A 13 -3.89 41.68 40.83
C VAL A 13 -3.61 41.40 39.36
N PHE A 14 -2.55 42.01 38.82
CA PHE A 14 -1.99 41.65 37.51
C PHE A 14 -1.13 40.38 37.65
N PHE A 15 -1.65 39.23 37.21
CA PHE A 15 -0.82 38.05 36.99
C PHE A 15 -0.10 38.20 35.65
N THR A 16 1.20 38.50 35.67
CA THR A 16 2.06 38.40 34.50
C THR A 16 2.36 36.92 34.24
N VAL A 17 1.71 36.34 33.24
CA VAL A 17 2.09 35.03 32.69
C VAL A 17 3.33 35.24 31.82
N LEU A 18 4.52 34.94 32.36
CA LEU A 18 5.74 34.77 31.58
C LEU A 18 5.60 33.47 30.78
N GLY A 19 5.12 33.57 29.55
CA GLY A 19 5.13 32.46 28.60
C GLY A 19 6.57 32.16 28.17
N CYS A 20 7.12 31.03 28.60
CA CYS A 20 8.27 30.42 27.97
C CYS A 20 7.87 29.98 26.55
N ARG A 21 8.22 30.80 25.56
CA ARG A 21 8.13 30.44 24.15
C ARG A 21 9.35 29.59 23.84
N GLU A 22 9.21 28.27 23.83
CA GLU A 22 10.23 27.39 23.25
C GLU A 22 10.43 27.81 21.79
N LYS A 23 11.60 28.37 21.51
CA LYS A 23 12.05 28.62 20.13
C LYS A 23 12.50 27.27 19.61
N HIS A 24 11.68 26.61 18.78
CA HIS A 24 12.23 25.62 17.86
C HIS A 24 13.30 26.33 17.03
N ALA A 25 14.54 25.87 17.15
CA ALA A 25 15.65 26.41 16.36
C ALA A 25 15.46 25.95 14.91
N GLU A 26 15.17 26.88 14.00
CA GLU A 26 15.15 26.59 12.57
C GLU A 26 16.55 26.13 12.12
N ILE A 27 16.66 24.88 11.67
CA ILE A 27 17.90 24.31 11.13
C ILE A 27 18.26 25.09 9.85
N SER A 28 19.50 25.59 9.77
CA SER A 28 19.98 26.31 8.58
C SER A 28 19.96 25.42 7.32
N THR A 29 19.76 26.02 6.15
CA THR A 29 19.66 25.30 4.86
C THR A 29 20.90 24.46 4.55
N GLU A 30 22.09 24.96 4.92
CA GLU A 30 23.35 24.24 4.76
C GLU A 30 23.44 23.03 5.70
N THR A 31 22.97 23.16 6.94
CA THR A 31 22.88 22.06 7.89
C THR A 31 21.87 21.00 7.44
N GLN A 32 20.72 21.40 6.90
CA GLN A 32 19.75 20.45 6.33
C GLN A 32 20.36 19.66 5.18
N LYS A 33 21.06 20.33 4.25
CA LYS A 33 21.73 19.67 3.13
C LYS A 33 22.74 18.61 3.60
N GLN A 34 23.58 18.94 4.58
CA GLN A 34 24.55 17.98 5.15
C GLN A 34 23.88 16.77 5.80
N ILE A 35 22.74 16.97 6.47
CA ILE A 35 21.95 15.87 7.05
C ILE A 35 21.37 14.99 5.95
N ILE A 36 20.81 15.57 4.89
CA ILE A 36 20.28 14.83 3.74
C ILE A 36 21.38 14.01 3.07
N ASP A 37 22.54 14.61 2.79
CA ASP A 37 23.69 13.89 2.21
C ASP A 37 24.13 12.72 3.11
N SER A 38 24.11 12.89 4.43
CA SER A 38 24.40 11.82 5.38
C SER A 38 23.36 10.70 5.33
N LEU A 39 22.07 11.02 5.24
CA LEU A 39 20.97 10.05 5.15
C LEU A 39 21.01 9.28 3.82
N ILE A 40 21.35 9.93 2.71
CA ILE A 40 21.49 9.28 1.40
C ILE A 40 22.62 8.24 1.46
N ASN A 41 23.76 8.60 2.07
CA ASN A 41 24.90 7.69 2.20
C ASN A 41 24.69 6.61 3.27
N ASN A 42 23.84 6.87 4.27
CA ASN A 42 23.49 5.93 5.34
C ASN A 42 21.97 5.89 5.54
N PRO A 43 21.22 5.21 4.66
CA PRO A 43 19.77 5.15 4.75
C PRO A 43 19.27 4.59 6.08
N PRO A 44 18.07 4.96 6.54
CA PRO A 44 17.43 4.33 7.68
C PRO A 44 17.42 2.80 7.53
N GLN A 45 17.56 2.10 8.66
CA GLN A 45 17.59 0.64 8.66
C GLN A 45 16.37 0.06 7.91
N GLY A 46 16.64 -0.82 6.95
CA GLY A 46 15.60 -1.46 6.13
C GLY A 46 15.11 -0.64 4.95
N MET A 47 15.66 0.56 4.72
CA MET A 47 15.33 1.39 3.56
C MET A 47 16.54 1.57 2.63
N VAL A 48 16.26 1.98 1.39
CA VAL A 48 17.26 2.40 0.42
C VAL A 48 16.89 3.77 -0.14
N TRP A 49 17.89 4.55 -0.55
CA TRP A 49 17.66 5.80 -1.29
C TRP A 49 17.29 5.49 -2.74
N ILE A 50 16.15 6.03 -3.17
CA ILE A 50 15.71 6.06 -4.56
C ILE A 50 16.03 7.47 -5.09
N PRO A 51 16.93 7.61 -6.08
CA PRO A 51 17.29 8.93 -6.60
C PRO A 51 16.12 9.60 -7.32
N ASP A 52 16.14 10.92 -7.42
CA ASP A 52 15.20 11.62 -8.28
C ASP A 52 15.40 11.21 -9.75
N GLY A 53 14.33 11.32 -10.54
CA GLY A 53 14.43 10.96 -11.93
C GLY A 53 13.16 11.18 -12.71
N THR A 54 13.31 11.15 -14.03
CA THR A 54 12.20 11.13 -14.98
C THR A 54 12.15 9.78 -15.67
N PHE A 55 10.96 9.18 -15.73
CA PHE A 55 10.73 7.90 -16.36
C PHE A 55 9.42 7.89 -17.16
N LEU A 56 9.26 6.85 -17.96
CA LEU A 56 8.02 6.60 -18.69
C LEU A 56 7.13 5.65 -17.88
N GLN A 57 6.15 6.21 -17.19
CA GLN A 57 5.14 5.48 -16.42
C GLN A 57 4.10 4.86 -17.36
N GLY A 58 3.63 3.65 -17.03
CA GLY A 58 2.66 2.89 -17.80
C GLY A 58 3.28 1.80 -18.68
N ALA A 59 2.41 1.06 -19.35
CA ALA A 59 2.79 -0.13 -20.11
C ALA A 59 3.62 0.22 -21.35
N VAL A 60 4.69 -0.55 -21.56
CA VAL A 60 5.52 -0.46 -22.78
C VAL A 60 4.76 -0.99 -24.00
N PRO A 61 5.08 -0.53 -25.22
CA PRO A 61 4.34 -0.92 -26.43
C PRO A 61 4.34 -2.44 -26.72
N GLN A 62 5.41 -3.15 -26.35
CA GLN A 62 5.53 -4.59 -26.54
C GLN A 62 4.73 -5.42 -25.51
N ASP A 63 4.20 -4.82 -24.46
CA ASP A 63 3.36 -5.51 -23.49
C ASP A 63 1.96 -5.77 -24.06
N LYS A 64 1.77 -6.98 -24.54
CA LYS A 64 0.50 -7.44 -25.12
C LYS A 64 -0.55 -7.79 -24.07
N MET A 65 -0.15 -7.99 -22.81
CA MET A 65 -1.07 -8.30 -21.70
C MET A 65 -1.57 -7.03 -21.00
N ALA A 66 -0.92 -5.89 -21.24
CA ALA A 66 -1.30 -4.62 -20.64
C ALA A 66 -2.73 -4.18 -20.98
N MET A 67 -3.49 -3.91 -19.91
CA MET A 67 -4.87 -3.45 -19.97
C MET A 67 -4.94 -1.96 -20.35
N LYS A 68 -6.14 -1.50 -20.74
CA LYS A 68 -6.33 -0.12 -21.21
C LYS A 68 -5.95 0.92 -20.14
N HIS A 69 -6.27 0.69 -18.87
CA HIS A 69 -5.98 1.62 -17.78
C HIS A 69 -4.50 1.68 -17.38
N GLU A 70 -3.64 0.82 -17.93
CA GLU A 70 -2.18 0.89 -17.81
C GLU A 70 -1.54 1.74 -18.92
N LYS A 71 -2.35 2.16 -19.89
CA LYS A 71 -1.96 2.94 -21.06
C LYS A 71 -2.65 4.30 -21.02
N PRO A 72 -2.14 5.28 -21.78
CA PRO A 72 -0.87 5.28 -22.50
C PRO A 72 0.35 5.47 -21.57
N GLN A 73 1.52 5.12 -22.09
CA GLN A 73 2.78 5.43 -21.43
C GLN A 73 3.05 6.94 -21.47
N HIS A 74 3.56 7.53 -20.39
CA HIS A 74 3.77 8.97 -20.28
C HIS A 74 4.94 9.34 -19.37
N SER A 75 5.50 10.53 -19.58
CA SER A 75 6.66 11.02 -18.83
C SER A 75 6.24 11.54 -17.45
N VAL A 76 6.90 11.04 -16.41
CA VAL A 76 6.70 11.43 -15.01
C VAL A 76 8.04 11.68 -14.34
N THR A 77 8.14 12.77 -13.59
CA THR A 77 9.29 13.09 -12.74
C THR A 77 8.92 12.81 -11.29
N VAL A 78 9.78 12.10 -10.56
CA VAL A 78 9.68 11.92 -9.11
C VAL A 78 10.93 12.46 -8.44
N ASP A 79 10.77 13.13 -7.30
CA ASP A 79 11.88 13.54 -6.44
C ASP A 79 12.49 12.32 -5.75
N GLY A 80 13.68 12.48 -5.16
CA GLY A 80 14.35 11.40 -4.43
C GLY A 80 13.69 11.14 -3.06
N TYR A 81 13.63 9.88 -2.66
CA TYR A 81 13.00 9.44 -1.41
C TYR A 81 13.61 8.14 -0.90
N PHE A 82 13.34 7.79 0.35
CA PHE A 82 13.69 6.49 0.92
C PHE A 82 12.53 5.52 0.76
N MET A 83 12.82 4.27 0.36
CA MET A 83 11.82 3.21 0.26
C MET A 83 12.25 1.97 1.05
N ASP A 84 11.31 1.31 1.71
CA ASP A 84 11.56 -0.01 2.30
C ASP A 84 12.02 -1.01 1.25
N ILE A 85 13.08 -1.74 1.58
CA ILE A 85 13.68 -2.73 0.68
C ILE A 85 12.80 -3.98 0.48
N THR A 86 11.77 -4.17 1.31
CA THR A 86 10.80 -5.27 1.28
C THR A 86 9.40 -4.76 1.57
N GLU A 87 8.38 -5.60 1.39
CA GLU A 87 7.11 -5.40 2.08
C GLU A 87 7.29 -5.37 3.60
N VAL A 88 6.34 -4.75 4.30
CA VAL A 88 6.28 -4.79 5.77
C VAL A 88 6.04 -6.23 6.22
N THR A 89 6.90 -6.72 7.10
CA THR A 89 6.86 -8.10 7.61
C THR A 89 5.89 -8.25 8.78
N ASN A 90 5.45 -9.49 9.03
CA ASN A 90 4.67 -9.82 10.24
C ASN A 90 5.38 -9.41 11.54
N ALA A 91 6.70 -9.54 11.63
CA ALA A 91 7.46 -9.12 12.81
C ALA A 91 7.39 -7.59 13.02
N GLN A 92 7.57 -6.82 11.96
CA GLN A 92 7.46 -5.35 12.02
C GLN A 92 6.05 -4.90 12.38
N PHE A 93 5.03 -5.52 11.76
CA PHE A 93 3.64 -5.21 12.07
C PHE A 93 3.26 -5.63 13.49
N SER A 94 3.76 -6.76 13.98
CA SER A 94 3.58 -7.19 15.38
C SER A 94 4.08 -6.14 16.36
N LYS A 95 5.27 -5.57 16.11
CA LYS A 95 5.83 -4.48 16.93
C LYS A 95 4.91 -3.26 16.96
N PHE A 96 4.38 -2.85 15.80
CA PHE A 96 3.38 -1.77 15.73
C PHE A 96 2.17 -2.07 16.62
N ILE A 97 1.61 -3.27 16.51
CA ILE A 97 0.44 -3.66 17.31
C ILE A 97 0.77 -3.73 18.82
N GLU A 98 1.95 -4.21 19.19
CA GLU A 98 2.41 -4.28 20.57
C GLU A 98 2.51 -2.90 21.22
N GLU A 99 3.10 -1.93 20.51
CA GLU A 99 3.34 -0.57 21.00
C GLU A 99 2.07 0.29 21.01
N THR A 100 1.17 0.10 20.03
CA THR A 100 0.00 0.97 19.85
C THR A 100 -1.30 0.35 20.35
N ARG A 101 -1.33 -0.97 20.53
CA ARG A 101 -2.55 -1.76 20.80
C ARG A 101 -3.62 -1.59 19.71
N TYR A 102 -3.19 -1.25 18.49
CA TYR A 102 -4.06 -1.10 17.33
C TYR A 102 -4.83 -2.41 17.06
N VAL A 103 -6.05 -2.29 16.56
CA VAL A 103 -6.91 -3.41 16.17
C VAL A 103 -7.22 -3.23 14.69
N THR A 104 -6.87 -4.21 13.85
CA THR A 104 -7.01 -4.03 12.40
C THR A 104 -8.47 -4.05 11.97
N THR A 105 -8.76 -3.53 10.78
CA THR A 105 -10.11 -3.57 10.21
C THR A 105 -10.70 -4.98 10.16
N ALA A 106 -9.88 -5.99 9.83
CA ALA A 106 -10.28 -7.41 9.82
C ALA A 106 -10.66 -7.96 11.21
N GLU A 107 -10.21 -7.32 12.29
CA GLU A 107 -10.52 -7.70 13.68
C GLU A 107 -11.74 -6.94 14.23
N ARG A 108 -12.18 -5.87 13.57
CA ARG A 108 -13.28 -5.00 14.04
C ARG A 108 -14.65 -5.52 13.60
N LYS A 109 -15.67 -5.20 14.39
CA LYS A 109 -17.07 -5.45 14.03
C LYS A 109 -17.44 -4.64 12.78
N ILE A 110 -18.12 -5.29 11.83
CA ILE A 110 -18.64 -4.64 10.63
C ILE A 110 -19.81 -3.74 11.00
N ASP A 111 -19.73 -2.47 10.62
CA ASP A 111 -20.84 -1.52 10.72
C ASP A 111 -21.67 -1.53 9.43
N TRP A 112 -22.92 -2.02 9.53
CA TRP A 112 -23.86 -2.02 8.41
C TRP A 112 -24.14 -0.63 7.88
N GLU A 113 -24.25 0.37 8.76
CA GLU A 113 -24.65 1.73 8.39
C GLU A 113 -23.57 2.42 7.56
N GLU A 114 -22.30 2.08 7.80
CA GLU A 114 -21.18 2.52 6.96
C GLU A 114 -21.07 1.68 5.68
N MET A 115 -21.12 0.35 5.78
CA MET A 115 -20.96 -0.53 4.61
C MET A 115 -22.04 -0.29 3.55
N LYS A 116 -23.31 -0.09 3.96
CA LYS A 116 -24.43 0.10 3.02
C LYS A 116 -24.31 1.37 2.17
N LYS A 117 -23.50 2.35 2.59
CA LYS A 117 -23.24 3.57 1.80
C LYS A 117 -22.50 3.28 0.49
N GLN A 118 -21.82 2.13 0.43
CA GLN A 118 -21.01 1.70 -0.71
C GLN A 118 -21.71 0.58 -1.52
N LEU A 119 -22.99 0.31 -1.27
CA LEU A 119 -23.77 -0.74 -1.93
C LEU A 119 -24.89 -0.13 -2.79
N PRO A 120 -25.40 -0.86 -3.80
CA PRO A 120 -26.58 -0.45 -4.55
C PRO A 120 -27.78 -0.17 -3.62
N ALA A 121 -28.57 0.83 -3.98
CA ALA A 121 -29.78 1.16 -3.24
C ALA A 121 -30.74 -0.05 -3.14
N GLY A 122 -31.27 -0.31 -1.95
CA GLY A 122 -32.15 -1.44 -1.68
C GLY A 122 -31.43 -2.76 -1.34
N THR A 123 -30.10 -2.76 -1.25
CA THR A 123 -29.36 -3.94 -0.78
C THR A 123 -29.79 -4.31 0.65
N THR A 124 -30.19 -5.56 0.84
CA THR A 124 -30.65 -6.06 2.14
C THR A 124 -29.46 -6.34 3.06
N LYS A 125 -29.65 -6.04 4.36
CA LYS A 125 -28.65 -6.35 5.39
C LYS A 125 -28.43 -7.88 5.45
N PRO A 126 -27.20 -8.38 5.28
CA PRO A 126 -26.89 -9.78 5.51
C PRO A 126 -27.14 -10.16 6.97
N HIS A 127 -27.44 -11.43 7.24
CA HIS A 127 -27.69 -11.90 8.61
C HIS A 127 -26.46 -11.66 9.52
N ASP A 128 -26.69 -11.33 10.78
CA ASP A 128 -25.60 -11.00 11.72
C ASP A 128 -24.59 -12.16 11.89
N SER A 129 -25.01 -13.41 11.65
CA SER A 129 -24.11 -14.58 11.70
C SER A 129 -23.02 -14.58 10.62
N ILE A 130 -23.17 -13.81 9.55
CA ILE A 130 -22.15 -13.68 8.48
C ILE A 130 -21.52 -12.28 8.44
N MET A 131 -22.17 -11.27 9.01
CA MET A 131 -21.63 -9.93 9.25
C MET A 131 -20.71 -9.92 10.48
N GLN A 132 -19.62 -10.67 10.42
CA GLN A 132 -18.65 -10.82 11.50
C GLN A 132 -17.24 -10.46 11.02
N PRO A 133 -16.35 -10.04 11.94
CA PRO A 133 -14.95 -9.73 11.62
C PRO A 133 -14.29 -10.90 10.89
N GLY A 134 -13.48 -10.57 9.88
CA GLY A 134 -12.89 -11.55 8.99
C GLY A 134 -12.16 -10.88 7.83
N SER A 135 -11.78 -11.70 6.87
CA SER A 135 -11.04 -11.25 5.70
C SER A 135 -11.31 -12.16 4.50
N LEU A 136 -10.99 -11.69 3.29
CA LEU A 136 -11.10 -12.49 2.07
C LEU A 136 -9.95 -13.50 1.99
N MET A 137 -10.32 -14.77 1.84
CA MET A 137 -9.41 -15.87 1.58
C MET A 137 -9.65 -16.50 0.21
N PHE A 138 -8.57 -16.94 -0.40
CA PHE A 138 -8.59 -17.70 -1.63
C PHE A 138 -8.87 -19.16 -1.30
N LYS A 139 -9.66 -19.79 -2.16
CA LYS A 139 -9.99 -21.20 -2.11
C LYS A 139 -9.88 -21.77 -3.51
N LYS A 140 -9.01 -22.77 -3.67
CA LYS A 140 -8.93 -23.54 -4.91
C LYS A 140 -10.27 -24.16 -5.27
N THR A 141 -10.60 -24.10 -6.56
CA THR A 141 -11.76 -24.84 -7.07
C THR A 141 -11.39 -26.30 -7.28
N LYS A 142 -12.38 -27.19 -7.22
CA LYS A 142 -12.15 -28.64 -7.38
C LYS A 142 -11.93 -29.04 -8.84
N GLU A 143 -12.43 -28.22 -9.75
CA GLU A 143 -12.43 -28.42 -11.19
C GLU A 143 -12.31 -27.05 -11.89
N SER A 144 -12.00 -27.09 -13.18
CA SER A 144 -11.93 -25.92 -14.04
C SER A 144 -13.23 -25.12 -13.97
N VAL A 145 -13.11 -23.81 -13.82
CA VAL A 145 -14.27 -22.91 -13.78
C VAL A 145 -14.72 -22.53 -15.19
N PRO A 146 -16.02 -22.34 -15.42
CA PRO A 146 -16.54 -21.99 -16.75
C PRO A 146 -16.14 -20.59 -17.22
N ASN A 147 -15.78 -19.70 -16.29
CA ASN A 147 -15.27 -18.37 -16.57
C ASN A 147 -14.45 -17.83 -15.40
N LEU A 148 -13.65 -16.81 -15.69
CA LEU A 148 -12.80 -16.12 -14.71
C LEU A 148 -13.32 -14.73 -14.30
N TYR A 149 -14.56 -14.38 -14.65
CA TYR A 149 -15.16 -13.08 -14.29
C TYR A 149 -15.99 -13.16 -13.00
N ASP A 150 -16.45 -14.34 -12.62
CA ASP A 150 -17.10 -14.57 -11.33
C ASP A 150 -16.08 -15.00 -10.28
N PHE A 151 -15.55 -14.00 -9.57
CA PHE A 151 -14.53 -14.18 -8.55
C PHE A 151 -15.04 -14.87 -7.28
N SER A 152 -16.37 -14.94 -7.08
CA SER A 152 -16.98 -15.60 -5.92
C SER A 152 -16.74 -17.11 -5.90
N GLN A 153 -16.33 -17.67 -7.04
CA GLN A 153 -15.97 -19.08 -7.19
C GLN A 153 -14.71 -19.46 -6.38
N TRP A 154 -13.79 -18.52 -6.14
CA TRP A 154 -12.55 -18.77 -5.39
C TRP A 154 -12.26 -17.77 -4.27
N TRP A 155 -12.95 -16.62 -4.20
CA TRP A 155 -12.88 -15.72 -3.05
C TRP A 155 -14.01 -15.99 -2.06
N ARG A 156 -13.64 -16.12 -0.79
CA ARG A 156 -14.62 -16.32 0.30
C ARG A 156 -14.29 -15.43 1.48
N TRP A 157 -15.32 -14.81 2.06
CA TRP A 157 -15.22 -14.20 3.39
C TRP A 157 -15.10 -15.28 4.47
N VAL A 158 -14.02 -15.21 5.26
CA VAL A 158 -13.77 -16.16 6.35
C VAL A 158 -13.73 -15.39 7.67
N ILE A 159 -14.67 -15.73 8.56
CA ILE A 159 -14.80 -15.13 9.89
C ILE A 159 -13.58 -15.50 10.74
N GLY A 160 -13.05 -14.53 11.48
CA GLY A 160 -11.91 -14.70 12.38
C GLY A 160 -10.54 -14.71 11.69
N VAL A 161 -10.50 -14.67 10.36
CA VAL A 161 -9.23 -14.53 9.62
C VAL A 161 -8.80 -13.08 9.60
N ASN A 162 -7.54 -12.87 9.98
CA ASN A 162 -6.89 -11.56 10.05
C ASN A 162 -5.37 -11.77 9.97
N TRP A 163 -4.61 -10.69 10.18
CA TRP A 163 -3.15 -10.71 10.07
C TRP A 163 -2.46 -11.69 11.03
N LYS A 164 -3.04 -12.01 12.20
CA LYS A 164 -2.51 -13.02 13.17
C LYS A 164 -2.82 -14.45 12.76
N HIS A 165 -3.89 -14.63 11.97
CA HIS A 165 -4.45 -15.93 11.60
C HIS A 165 -4.55 -16.05 10.06
N PRO A 166 -3.46 -15.84 9.29
CA PRO A 166 -3.54 -15.59 7.85
C PRO A 166 -3.86 -16.83 7.00
N SER A 167 -3.88 -18.01 7.59
CA SER A 167 -4.19 -19.28 6.92
C SER A 167 -5.50 -19.91 7.40
N GLY A 168 -6.28 -19.19 8.19
CA GLY A 168 -7.51 -19.68 8.80
C GLY A 168 -7.60 -19.29 10.29
N PRO A 169 -8.80 -19.27 10.88
CA PRO A 169 -9.03 -18.73 12.24
C PRO A 169 -8.26 -19.49 13.35
N ASP A 170 -7.90 -20.75 13.10
CA ASP A 170 -7.18 -21.59 14.06
C ASP A 170 -5.65 -21.56 13.86
N THR A 171 -5.15 -20.73 12.94
CA THR A 171 -3.71 -20.67 12.60
C THR A 171 -2.99 -19.60 13.41
N ASN A 172 -1.68 -19.43 13.25
CA ASN A 172 -0.93 -18.36 13.91
C ASN A 172 0.23 -17.88 12.99
N LEU A 173 1.12 -17.05 13.53
CA LEU A 173 2.28 -16.51 12.81
C LEU A 173 3.59 -17.28 13.04
N GLU A 174 3.56 -18.45 13.68
CA GLU A 174 4.76 -19.22 13.98
C GLU A 174 5.54 -19.58 12.70
N GLY A 175 6.80 -19.15 12.62
CA GLY A 175 7.64 -19.35 11.44
C GLY A 175 7.28 -18.46 10.24
N LYS A 176 6.43 -17.44 10.44
CA LYS A 176 5.99 -16.47 9.42
C LYS A 176 6.41 -15.04 9.73
N GLU A 177 7.35 -14.86 10.66
CA GLU A 177 7.83 -13.55 11.13
C GLU A 177 8.39 -12.70 9.98
N ASN A 178 9.10 -13.35 9.04
CA ASN A 178 9.70 -12.71 7.85
C ASN A 178 8.82 -12.79 6.59
N HIS A 179 7.57 -13.24 6.69
CA HIS A 179 6.62 -13.12 5.58
C HIS A 179 6.00 -11.72 5.57
N PRO A 180 5.53 -11.23 4.40
CA PRO A 180 4.77 -9.98 4.34
C PRO A 180 3.51 -10.09 5.20
N VAL A 181 3.16 -9.01 5.89
CA VAL A 181 1.86 -8.90 6.56
C VAL A 181 0.76 -8.80 5.51
N VAL A 182 -0.32 -9.55 5.73
CA VAL A 182 -1.52 -9.61 4.88
C VAL A 182 -2.78 -9.50 5.73
N HIS A 183 -3.97 -9.51 5.10
CA HIS A 183 -5.23 -9.25 5.79
C HIS A 183 -5.26 -7.90 6.51
N ILE A 184 -4.63 -6.91 5.88
CA ILE A 184 -4.64 -5.51 6.25
C ILE A 184 -5.44 -4.74 5.20
N SER A 185 -6.17 -3.71 5.63
CA SER A 185 -6.81 -2.74 4.74
C SER A 185 -5.90 -1.54 4.49
N TYR A 186 -6.36 -0.61 3.65
CA TYR A 186 -5.65 0.65 3.42
C TYR A 186 -5.51 1.46 4.73
N GLU A 187 -6.55 1.49 5.56
CA GLU A 187 -6.52 2.17 6.87
C GLU A 187 -5.44 1.58 7.79
N ASP A 188 -5.31 0.25 7.83
CA ASP A 188 -4.31 -0.43 8.65
C ASP A 188 -2.88 -0.10 8.19
N ALA A 189 -2.66 -0.01 6.88
CA ALA A 189 -1.38 0.38 6.30
C ALA A 189 -1.02 1.85 6.61
N GLU A 190 -1.99 2.77 6.53
CA GLU A 190 -1.78 4.18 6.90
C GLU A 190 -1.46 4.35 8.38
N ALA A 191 -2.20 3.65 9.27
CA ALA A 191 -1.94 3.68 10.71
C ALA A 191 -0.52 3.21 11.04
N TYR A 192 -0.06 2.13 10.42
CA TYR A 192 1.33 1.67 10.56
C TYR A 192 2.32 2.73 10.06
N CYS A 193 2.07 3.33 8.89
CA CYS A 193 2.95 4.36 8.33
C CYS A 193 3.10 5.56 9.28
N ILE A 194 1.99 6.04 9.86
CA ILE A 194 1.99 7.14 10.82
C ILE A 194 2.85 6.78 12.04
N TRP A 195 2.65 5.60 12.64
CA TRP A 195 3.46 5.13 13.78
C TRP A 195 4.95 5.03 13.42
N ALA A 196 5.27 4.56 12.22
CA ALA A 196 6.65 4.43 11.78
C ALA A 196 7.30 5.80 11.43
N GLY A 197 6.52 6.89 11.36
CA GLY A 197 6.96 8.19 10.84
C GLY A 197 7.28 8.12 9.35
N ARG A 198 6.42 7.44 8.59
CA ARG A 198 6.55 7.12 7.16
C ARG A 198 5.21 7.34 6.46
N ARG A 199 5.13 7.02 5.17
CA ARG A 199 3.89 7.04 4.38
C ARG A 199 3.87 5.89 3.36
N LEU A 200 2.71 5.64 2.76
CA LEU A 200 2.63 4.83 1.56
C LEU A 200 3.27 5.57 0.36
N PRO A 201 3.82 4.83 -0.63
CA PRO A 201 4.29 5.43 -1.87
C PRO A 201 3.11 5.94 -2.70
N THR A 202 3.37 6.93 -3.56
CA THR A 202 2.45 7.18 -4.69
C THR A 202 2.56 6.06 -5.72
N GLU A 203 1.59 5.95 -6.61
CA GLU A 203 1.68 4.99 -7.74
C GLU A 203 2.95 5.25 -8.57
N ALA A 204 3.26 6.52 -8.85
CA ALA A 204 4.41 6.90 -9.64
C ALA A 204 5.74 6.60 -8.94
N GLU A 205 5.83 6.88 -7.64
CA GLU A 205 7.00 6.51 -6.83
C GLU A 205 7.20 5.00 -6.88
N TRP A 206 6.16 4.22 -6.60
CA TRP A 206 6.23 2.76 -6.59
C TRP A 206 6.71 2.21 -7.93
N GLU A 207 6.14 2.65 -9.05
CA GLU A 207 6.50 2.14 -10.38
C GLU A 207 7.92 2.55 -10.78
N TYR A 208 8.34 3.78 -10.46
CA TYR A 208 9.72 4.23 -10.68
C TYR A 208 10.71 3.35 -9.92
N ALA A 209 10.44 3.11 -8.63
CA ALA A 209 11.25 2.24 -7.79
C ALA A 209 11.28 0.81 -8.33
N ALA A 210 10.12 0.26 -8.72
CA ALA A 210 9.96 -1.11 -9.22
C ALA A 210 10.77 -1.34 -10.50
N ARG A 211 10.83 -0.35 -11.40
CA ARG A 211 11.63 -0.42 -12.63
C ARG A 211 13.12 -0.56 -12.35
N GLY A 212 13.65 -0.04 -11.23
CA GLY A 212 15.03 -0.30 -10.81
C GLY A 212 16.06 0.09 -11.88
N ALA A 213 15.92 1.28 -12.47
CA ALA A 213 16.66 1.79 -13.63
C ALA A 213 16.37 1.13 -15.01
N ASN A 214 15.47 0.14 -15.09
CA ASN A 214 15.01 -0.45 -16.35
C ASN A 214 13.73 0.24 -16.88
N ASN A 215 13.91 1.22 -17.75
CA ASN A 215 12.82 2.13 -18.17
C ASN A 215 12.02 1.68 -19.40
N ASN A 216 12.31 0.51 -20.00
CA ASN A 216 11.66 0.07 -21.23
C ASN A 216 11.42 -1.44 -21.29
N THR A 217 11.00 -2.02 -20.18
CA THR A 217 10.75 -3.47 -20.04
C THR A 217 9.38 -3.74 -19.40
N ILE A 218 8.88 -4.95 -19.63
CA ILE A 218 7.61 -5.47 -19.09
C ILE A 218 7.75 -5.80 -17.60
N PHE A 219 8.87 -6.43 -17.22
CA PHE A 219 9.20 -6.76 -15.83
C PHE A 219 10.41 -5.96 -15.37
N PHE A 220 10.65 -5.90 -14.06
CA PHE A 220 11.86 -5.25 -13.53
C PHE A 220 13.15 -5.96 -13.96
N TRP A 221 13.07 -7.24 -14.36
CA TRP A 221 14.20 -8.05 -14.79
C TRP A 221 14.37 -8.15 -16.32
N GLY A 222 13.55 -7.45 -17.12
CA GLY A 222 13.54 -7.56 -18.58
C GLY A 222 12.19 -8.00 -19.13
N ASP A 223 12.20 -8.60 -20.33
CA ASP A 223 10.99 -9.03 -21.05
C ASP A 223 10.84 -10.57 -21.08
N GLU A 224 11.73 -11.29 -20.38
CA GLU A 224 11.80 -12.75 -20.36
C GLU A 224 10.78 -13.35 -19.37
N GLN A 225 9.62 -13.75 -19.90
CA GLN A 225 8.53 -14.40 -19.14
C GLN A 225 8.93 -15.78 -18.58
N ASP A 226 9.81 -16.51 -19.26
CA ASP A 226 10.29 -17.84 -18.83
C ASP A 226 11.14 -17.79 -17.54
N LYS A 227 11.56 -16.58 -17.12
CA LYS A 227 12.26 -16.35 -15.85
C LYS A 227 11.33 -16.11 -14.67
N LEU A 228 10.01 -16.07 -14.86
CA LEU A 228 9.04 -15.70 -13.81
C LEU A 228 9.27 -16.42 -12.48
N SER A 229 9.30 -17.76 -12.46
CA SER A 229 9.48 -18.56 -11.22
C SER A 229 10.81 -18.35 -10.52
N LYS A 230 11.80 -17.75 -11.19
CA LYS A 230 13.11 -17.43 -10.61
C LYS A 230 13.18 -15.98 -10.11
N LYS A 231 12.13 -15.21 -10.33
CA LYS A 231 12.12 -13.74 -10.16
C LYS A 231 10.99 -13.24 -9.27
N ALA A 232 9.89 -13.99 -9.15
CA ALA A 232 8.73 -13.60 -8.38
C ALA A 232 7.99 -14.84 -7.86
N ASN A 233 7.29 -14.65 -6.74
CA ASN A 233 6.28 -15.59 -6.24
C ASN A 233 4.93 -15.29 -6.92
N SER A 234 4.39 -16.25 -7.67
CA SER A 234 3.23 -16.09 -8.54
C SER A 234 2.48 -17.43 -8.68
N TRP A 235 1.49 -17.49 -9.56
CA TRP A 235 0.78 -18.73 -9.84
C TRP A 235 1.20 -19.28 -11.21
N GLU A 236 1.83 -20.46 -11.22
CA GLU A 236 2.05 -21.23 -12.45
C GLU A 236 1.24 -22.52 -12.40
N GLY A 237 0.41 -22.76 -13.41
CA GLY A 237 -0.49 -23.91 -13.48
C GLY A 237 -1.87 -23.51 -13.98
N GLU A 238 -2.88 -24.31 -13.65
CA GLU A 238 -4.26 -23.99 -14.01
C GLU A 238 -4.90 -23.19 -12.88
N PHE A 239 -4.97 -21.87 -13.02
CA PHE A 239 -5.71 -21.02 -12.07
C PHE A 239 -7.23 -21.23 -12.24
N PRO A 240 -8.04 -21.32 -11.16
CA PRO A 240 -7.70 -21.38 -9.73
C PRO A 240 -7.65 -22.83 -9.17
N VAL A 241 -7.42 -23.83 -10.02
CA VAL A 241 -7.54 -25.26 -9.69
C VAL A 241 -6.25 -25.82 -9.07
N HIS A 242 -5.13 -25.62 -9.76
CA HIS A 242 -3.86 -26.25 -9.43
C HIS A 242 -2.67 -25.29 -9.65
N ASN A 243 -1.95 -25.01 -8.56
CA ASN A 243 -0.65 -24.35 -8.59
C ASN A 243 0.44 -25.43 -8.62
N THR A 244 1.35 -25.33 -9.58
CA THR A 244 2.49 -26.25 -9.77
C THR A 244 3.64 -25.97 -8.81
N LEU A 245 3.62 -24.84 -8.10
CA LEU A 245 4.66 -24.44 -7.13
C LEU A 245 6.06 -24.33 -7.72
N LYS A 246 6.14 -23.97 -9.01
CA LYS A 246 7.41 -23.92 -9.74
C LYS A 246 8.38 -22.86 -9.18
N ASP A 247 7.85 -21.84 -8.52
CA ASP A 247 8.60 -20.81 -7.80
C ASP A 247 8.89 -21.16 -6.32
N GLY A 248 8.34 -22.28 -5.84
CA GLY A 248 8.55 -22.83 -4.50
C GLY A 248 7.44 -22.53 -3.48
N PHE A 249 6.41 -21.73 -3.81
CA PHE A 249 5.43 -21.26 -2.81
C PHE A 249 3.98 -21.34 -3.27
N GLU A 250 3.10 -21.86 -2.40
CA GLU A 250 1.63 -21.90 -2.67
C GLU A 250 0.97 -20.58 -2.29
N ARG A 251 1.52 -19.91 -1.28
CA ARG A 251 1.04 -18.64 -0.71
C ARG A 251 2.20 -17.67 -0.62
N THR A 252 2.20 -16.75 0.35
CA THR A 252 3.32 -15.83 0.54
C THR A 252 4.65 -16.57 0.74
N ALA A 253 5.72 -15.99 0.20
CA ALA A 253 7.11 -16.33 0.46
C ALA A 253 7.67 -15.39 1.53
N PRO A 254 8.74 -15.77 2.26
CA PRO A 254 9.49 -14.82 3.06
C PRO A 254 9.93 -13.65 2.19
N VAL A 255 9.97 -12.43 2.74
CA VAL A 255 10.52 -11.29 2.01
C VAL A 255 12.00 -11.54 1.68
N LYS A 256 12.47 -10.97 0.58
CA LYS A 256 13.81 -11.19 -0.01
C LYS A 256 14.08 -12.62 -0.46
N THR A 257 13.03 -13.36 -0.82
CA THR A 257 13.21 -14.70 -1.40
C THR A 257 13.80 -14.63 -2.80
N TYR A 258 13.32 -13.69 -3.62
CA TYR A 258 13.75 -13.52 -5.02
C TYR A 258 14.80 -12.42 -5.15
N PRO A 259 15.53 -12.34 -6.27
CA PRO A 259 16.57 -11.32 -6.45
C PRO A 259 16.01 -9.88 -6.42
N ALA A 260 16.76 -8.96 -5.84
CA ALA A 260 16.45 -7.54 -5.89
C ALA A 260 16.53 -6.97 -7.32
N ASN A 261 15.83 -5.85 -7.55
CA ASN A 261 15.96 -5.05 -8.76
C ASN A 261 17.20 -4.14 -8.73
N GLY A 262 17.38 -3.29 -9.75
CA GLY A 262 18.55 -2.41 -9.86
C GLY A 262 18.68 -1.32 -8.78
N PHE A 263 17.64 -1.06 -7.98
CA PHE A 263 17.70 -0.19 -6.81
C PHE A 263 17.83 -0.94 -5.48
N GLY A 264 18.00 -2.28 -5.52
CA GLY A 264 18.13 -3.08 -4.30
C GLY A 264 16.79 -3.37 -3.60
N LEU A 265 15.67 -3.18 -4.29
CA LEU A 265 14.33 -3.50 -3.78
C LEU A 265 13.99 -4.95 -4.12
N TYR A 266 13.44 -5.66 -3.14
CA TYR A 266 13.01 -7.05 -3.27
C TYR A 266 11.50 -7.12 -3.49
N ASP A 267 11.08 -8.23 -4.11
CA ASP A 267 9.67 -8.62 -4.25
C ASP A 267 8.78 -7.54 -4.89
N MET A 268 9.35 -6.70 -5.76
CA MET A 268 8.59 -5.69 -6.55
C MET A 268 7.64 -6.31 -7.58
N ALA A 269 7.60 -7.63 -7.68
CA ALA A 269 6.70 -8.38 -8.53
C ALA A 269 6.28 -9.67 -7.82
N GLY A 270 4.99 -9.94 -7.79
CA GLY A 270 4.43 -11.10 -7.11
C GLY A 270 4.42 -10.96 -5.60
N ASN A 271 4.42 -12.10 -4.90
CA ASN A 271 4.29 -12.22 -3.45
C ASN A 271 2.97 -11.62 -2.93
N VAL A 272 2.90 -10.33 -2.60
CA VAL A 272 1.65 -9.67 -2.23
C VAL A 272 1.48 -8.38 -3.01
N TRP A 273 0.23 -8.02 -3.28
CA TRP A 273 -0.11 -6.69 -3.76
C TRP A 273 0.30 -5.64 -2.74
N GLU A 274 0.64 -4.45 -3.21
CA GLU A 274 1.06 -3.37 -2.32
C GLU A 274 0.22 -2.11 -2.53
N PHE A 275 -0.34 -1.60 -1.42
CA PHE A 275 -1.07 -0.34 -1.41
C PHE A 275 -0.20 0.87 -1.80
N THR A 276 -0.78 1.78 -2.58
CA THR A 276 -0.26 3.12 -2.83
C THR A 276 -1.28 4.19 -2.41
N THR A 277 -0.87 5.45 -2.31
CA THR A 277 -1.75 6.55 -1.86
C THR A 277 -2.85 6.92 -2.85
N ASP A 278 -2.71 6.53 -4.12
CA ASP A 278 -3.45 7.08 -5.23
C ASP A 278 -4.85 6.46 -5.35
N TRP A 279 -5.84 7.26 -5.75
CA TRP A 279 -7.17 6.75 -6.09
C TRP A 279 -7.14 6.02 -7.44
N TYR A 280 -7.77 4.85 -7.50
CA TYR A 280 -7.89 4.08 -8.74
C TYR A 280 -8.93 4.72 -9.66
N ASN A 281 -8.46 5.40 -10.68
CA ASN A 281 -9.26 5.94 -11.78
C ASN A 281 -8.75 5.35 -13.10
N VAL A 282 -9.64 4.62 -13.80
CA VAL A 282 -9.31 3.94 -15.06
C VAL A 282 -8.96 4.89 -16.21
N ASN A 283 -9.30 6.18 -16.10
CA ASN A 283 -9.01 7.22 -17.10
C ASN A 283 -7.80 8.09 -16.72
N TYR A 284 -7.17 7.89 -15.56
CA TYR A 284 -6.21 8.85 -15.01
C TYR A 284 -5.04 9.16 -15.94
N TYR A 285 -4.47 8.16 -16.61
CA TYR A 285 -3.34 8.36 -17.52
C TYR A 285 -3.73 9.19 -18.75
N ASP A 286 -4.91 8.95 -19.32
CA ASP A 286 -5.47 9.75 -20.42
C ASP A 286 -5.73 11.20 -19.96
N GLU A 287 -6.33 11.38 -18.78
CA GLU A 287 -6.62 12.69 -18.18
C GLU A 287 -5.33 13.48 -17.90
N LEU A 288 -4.31 12.82 -17.36
CA LEU A 288 -3.02 13.43 -17.03
C LEU A 288 -2.32 13.98 -18.28
N ILE A 289 -2.30 13.20 -19.37
CA ILE A 289 -1.68 13.63 -20.63
C ILE A 289 -2.50 14.73 -21.31
N ALA A 290 -3.83 14.67 -21.22
CA ALA A 290 -4.71 15.69 -21.79
C ALA A 290 -4.45 17.09 -21.20
N LYS A 291 -3.94 17.18 -19.95
CA LYS A 291 -3.52 18.45 -19.33
C LYS A 291 -2.33 19.09 -20.05
N LYS A 292 -1.49 18.31 -20.75
CA LYS A 292 -0.26 18.77 -21.44
C LYS A 292 0.74 19.50 -20.53
N GLU A 293 0.67 19.24 -19.23
CA GLU A 293 1.61 19.74 -18.23
C GLU A 293 2.65 18.67 -17.90
N LYS A 294 3.78 19.09 -17.31
CA LYS A 294 4.75 18.12 -16.80
C LYS A 294 4.17 17.46 -15.54
N ALA A 295 4.10 16.13 -15.54
CA ALA A 295 3.72 15.37 -14.35
C ALA A 295 4.92 15.28 -13.41
N ILE A 296 4.99 16.18 -12.43
CA ILE A 296 6.04 16.22 -11.39
C ILE A 296 5.40 15.79 -10.08
N ASN A 297 5.90 14.71 -9.48
CA ASN A 297 5.38 14.09 -8.25
C ASN A 297 3.84 13.91 -8.26
N PRO A 298 3.25 13.29 -9.30
CA PRO A 298 1.80 13.13 -9.36
C PRO A 298 1.27 12.36 -8.14
N LYS A 299 0.11 12.79 -7.64
CA LYS A 299 -0.55 12.25 -6.44
C LYS A 299 -1.83 11.47 -6.78
N GLY A 300 -2.00 11.08 -8.03
CA GLY A 300 -3.17 10.35 -8.51
C GLY A 300 -4.34 11.26 -8.87
N ALA A 301 -5.50 10.63 -9.09
CA ALA A 301 -6.77 11.31 -9.31
C ALA A 301 -7.33 11.85 -7.99
N ASP A 302 -8.23 12.84 -8.05
CA ASP A 302 -8.88 13.38 -6.84
C ASP A 302 -9.87 12.40 -6.20
N LYS A 303 -10.38 11.43 -6.97
CA LYS A 303 -11.33 10.40 -6.53
C LYS A 303 -11.21 9.11 -7.35
N GLY A 304 -11.72 8.01 -6.81
CA GLY A 304 -11.79 6.74 -7.51
C GLY A 304 -12.86 6.74 -8.60
N TYR A 305 -12.57 6.08 -9.72
CA TYR A 305 -13.50 5.85 -10.81
C TYR A 305 -13.23 4.51 -11.49
N ASN A 306 -14.15 3.56 -11.27
CA ASN A 306 -14.15 2.24 -11.89
C ASN A 306 -15.58 1.92 -12.37
N PRO A 307 -15.85 1.86 -13.69
CA PRO A 307 -17.19 1.60 -14.20
C PRO A 307 -17.72 0.20 -13.83
N ASN A 308 -16.84 -0.75 -13.49
CA ASN A 308 -17.25 -2.09 -13.05
C ASN A 308 -17.69 -2.12 -11.58
N ASN A 309 -17.24 -1.15 -10.77
CA ASN A 309 -17.54 -1.02 -9.34
C ASN A 309 -17.99 0.42 -9.00
N PRO A 310 -19.10 0.93 -9.56
CA PRO A 310 -19.44 2.36 -9.51
C PRO A 310 -19.80 2.90 -8.10
N TYR A 311 -20.03 2.01 -7.13
CA TYR A 311 -20.38 2.38 -5.75
C TYR A 311 -19.19 2.36 -4.79
N LEU A 312 -18.05 1.79 -5.20
CA LEU A 312 -16.86 1.65 -4.37
C LEU A 312 -15.84 2.73 -4.70
N GLN A 313 -15.12 3.18 -3.69
CA GLN A 313 -13.90 3.97 -3.86
C GLN A 313 -12.71 3.05 -3.63
N GLU A 314 -11.81 3.01 -4.59
CA GLU A 314 -10.71 2.05 -4.63
C GLU A 314 -9.37 2.79 -4.62
N LYS A 315 -8.42 2.29 -3.84
CA LYS A 315 -7.02 2.71 -3.91
C LYS A 315 -6.25 1.81 -4.84
N ILE A 316 -5.18 2.34 -5.41
CA ILE A 316 -4.33 1.59 -6.32
C ILE A 316 -3.48 0.60 -5.53
N ILE A 317 -3.41 -0.62 -6.04
CA ILE A 317 -2.45 -1.63 -5.64
C ILE A 317 -1.55 -1.99 -6.83
N LYS A 318 -0.27 -2.25 -6.53
CA LYS A 318 0.78 -2.56 -7.52
C LYS A 318 1.50 -3.87 -7.19
N GLY A 319 2.20 -4.43 -8.18
CA GLY A 319 3.11 -5.57 -8.00
C GLY A 319 2.52 -6.96 -8.26
N GLY A 320 1.21 -7.15 -8.19
CA GLY A 320 0.62 -8.48 -8.26
C GLY A 320 0.85 -9.28 -6.98
N SER A 321 0.54 -10.58 -6.98
CA SER A 321 0.68 -11.44 -5.80
C SER A 321 1.00 -12.89 -6.19
N PHE A 322 1.15 -13.76 -5.20
CA PHE A 322 1.28 -15.22 -5.38
C PHE A 322 0.07 -15.86 -6.10
N LEU A 323 -1.06 -15.15 -6.25
CA LEU A 323 -2.23 -15.62 -7.01
C LEU A 323 -2.25 -15.15 -8.47
N CYS A 324 -1.30 -14.30 -8.89
CA CYS A 324 -1.24 -13.78 -10.25
C CYS A 324 -0.75 -14.84 -11.23
N SER A 325 -1.53 -15.09 -12.29
CA SER A 325 -1.28 -16.06 -13.35
C SER A 325 -1.39 -15.38 -14.72
N ASP A 326 -0.64 -15.84 -15.71
CA ASP A 326 -0.72 -15.34 -17.10
C ASP A 326 -2.10 -15.52 -17.72
N SER A 327 -2.81 -16.58 -17.34
CA SER A 327 -4.14 -16.97 -17.81
C SER A 327 -5.30 -16.15 -17.26
N TYR A 328 -5.06 -15.37 -16.19
CA TYR A 328 -6.11 -14.62 -15.49
C TYR A 328 -5.71 -13.17 -15.23
N CYS A 329 -4.61 -12.97 -14.50
CA CYS A 329 -4.19 -11.69 -13.98
C CYS A 329 -2.66 -11.66 -13.91
N ALA A 330 -2.01 -11.28 -15.02
CA ALA A 330 -0.56 -11.17 -15.14
C ALA A 330 -0.02 -9.87 -14.48
N SER A 331 -0.40 -9.60 -13.24
CA SER A 331 -0.12 -8.30 -12.60
C SER A 331 1.26 -8.17 -11.95
N TYR A 332 2.10 -9.21 -12.07
CA TYR A 332 3.53 -9.14 -11.76
C TYR A 332 4.34 -8.31 -12.77
N ARG A 333 3.68 -7.75 -13.81
CA ARG A 333 4.28 -6.77 -14.75
C ARG A 333 4.39 -5.42 -14.06
N VAL A 334 5.48 -4.69 -14.33
CA VAL A 334 5.81 -3.44 -13.61
C VAL A 334 4.75 -2.34 -13.78
N SER A 335 4.09 -2.29 -14.94
CA SER A 335 3.05 -1.30 -15.25
C SER A 335 1.67 -1.66 -14.70
N SER A 336 1.47 -2.91 -14.27
CA SER A 336 0.17 -3.37 -13.81
C SER A 336 -0.30 -2.55 -12.62
N ARG A 337 -1.60 -2.29 -12.59
CA ARG A 337 -2.26 -1.51 -11.55
C ARG A 337 -3.70 -2.02 -11.42
N MET A 338 -4.15 -2.27 -10.21
CA MET A 338 -5.53 -2.65 -9.94
C MET A 338 -6.11 -1.76 -8.85
N GLY A 339 -7.43 -1.70 -8.77
CA GLY A 339 -8.14 -1.07 -7.66
C GLY A 339 -8.52 -2.12 -6.60
N THR A 340 -8.45 -1.74 -5.33
CA THR A 340 -9.09 -2.48 -4.24
C THR A 340 -9.76 -1.51 -3.27
N SER A 341 -10.82 -1.95 -2.58
CA SER A 341 -11.53 -1.07 -1.64
C SER A 341 -10.65 -0.73 -0.42
N ILE A 342 -10.91 0.42 0.19
CA ILE A 342 -10.12 0.92 1.32
C ILE A 342 -10.34 0.16 2.63
N ASP A 343 -11.46 -0.57 2.71
CA ASP A 343 -12.00 -1.21 3.90
C ASP A 343 -11.98 -2.75 3.84
N SER A 344 -11.67 -3.32 2.67
CA SER A 344 -11.49 -4.76 2.50
C SER A 344 -10.05 -5.14 2.76
N SER A 345 -9.88 -6.32 3.34
CA SER A 345 -8.58 -6.98 3.49
C SER A 345 -8.62 -8.34 2.81
N ALA A 346 -7.45 -8.81 2.35
CA ALA A 346 -7.32 -10.10 1.69
C ALA A 346 -5.97 -10.76 1.97
N GLU A 347 -5.89 -12.08 1.80
CA GLU A 347 -4.68 -12.88 2.08
C GLU A 347 -3.46 -12.59 1.18
N HIS A 348 -3.63 -11.74 0.17
CA HIS A 348 -2.65 -11.48 -0.88
C HIS A 348 -2.39 -9.99 -1.10
N VAL A 349 -2.78 -9.15 -0.12
CA VAL A 349 -2.58 -7.70 -0.13
C VAL A 349 -1.85 -7.29 1.15
N GLY A 350 -0.72 -6.62 0.97
CA GLY A 350 0.12 -6.01 1.98
C GLY A 350 0.54 -4.61 1.55
N PHE A 351 1.72 -4.16 1.97
CA PHE A 351 2.25 -2.83 1.65
C PHE A 351 3.75 -2.72 1.96
N ARG A 352 4.39 -1.70 1.39
CA ARG A 352 5.70 -1.19 1.82
C ARG A 352 5.63 0.31 2.03
N THR A 353 6.62 0.88 2.73
CA THR A 353 6.59 2.31 3.09
C THR A 353 7.69 3.11 2.43
N VAL A 354 7.48 4.42 2.36
CA VAL A 354 8.48 5.42 1.95
C VAL A 354 8.60 6.54 2.96
N ALA A 355 9.70 7.27 2.92
CA ALA A 355 9.92 8.48 3.69
C ALA A 355 10.66 9.52 2.84
N THR A 356 10.26 10.78 2.93
CA THR A 356 11.08 11.88 2.38
C THR A 356 12.20 12.24 3.38
N PRO A 357 13.28 12.89 2.94
CA PRO A 357 14.31 13.36 3.88
C PRO A 357 13.73 14.24 5.00
N GLU A 358 12.75 15.09 4.70
CA GLU A 358 12.11 15.98 5.67
C GLU A 358 11.36 15.20 6.76
N MET A 359 10.72 14.09 6.40
CA MET A 359 10.04 13.22 7.38
C MET A 359 11.02 12.61 8.38
N LEU A 360 12.26 12.35 7.96
CA LEU A 360 13.29 11.75 8.80
C LEU A 360 14.04 12.78 9.65
N ILE A 361 14.13 14.03 9.18
CA ILE A 361 14.73 15.14 9.92
C ILE A 361 13.81 15.62 11.05
N ASN A 362 12.51 15.67 10.81
CA ASN A 362 11.52 16.23 11.74
C ASN A 362 10.96 15.21 12.76
N LYS A 363 11.67 14.11 13.01
CA LYS A 363 11.33 13.17 14.10
C LYS A 363 11.82 13.73 15.42
N ASP A 364 11.02 14.59 16.05
CA ASP A 364 11.17 15.02 17.44
C ASP A 364 10.56 13.99 18.41
#